data_AF-A0A150S5B4-F1
#
_entry.id   AF-A0A150S5B4-F1
#
_cell.length_a   1.000
_cell.length_b   1.000
_cell.length_c   1.000
_cell.angle_alpha   90.00
_cell.angle_beta   90.00
_cell.angle_gamma   90.00
#
_symmetry.space_group_name_H-M   'P 1'
#
loop_
_entity.id
_entity.type
_entity.pdbx_description
1 polymer ?
#
loop_
_entity_poly.entity_id
_entity_poly.type
_entity_poly.pdbx_seq_one_letter_code
_entity_poly.pdbx_strand_id
1 'polypeptide(L)'
;MGFNNWNAFGCAVNEELIKETADFFVESGLKDLGYTYVNIDDCWALRERGADGKLVRDPEKFPNGIKGLADYVHSKGLKLGIYGDAGTKTCAGYPGSLGHEQIDAQTWAAWGVDYLKYDNCYNESDGSQEDYIRRYTAMRDALDQAGGNIVYSPPCTGSAPRRPRRRWRPR
;
A
#
# COMPACT_ATOMS: atom_id res chain seq x y z
N MET A 1 10.51 -9.64 -2.70
CA MET A 1 9.42 -10.57 -3.06
C MET A 1 8.56 -10.79 -1.82
N GLY A 2 7.31 -11.22 -1.94
CA GLY A 2 6.45 -11.30 -0.77
C GLY A 2 5.03 -11.79 -1.05
N PHE A 3 4.16 -11.57 -0.08
CA PHE A 3 2.73 -11.87 -0.09
C PHE A 3 1.90 -10.59 -0.02
N ASN A 4 0.70 -10.65 -0.55
CA ASN A 4 -0.34 -9.64 -0.40
C ASN A 4 -1.69 -10.35 -0.21
N ASN A 5 -2.50 -9.90 0.76
CA ASN A 5 -3.71 -10.61 1.15
C ASN A 5 -4.88 -10.49 0.14
N TRP A 6 -4.87 -9.52 -0.77
CA TRP A 6 -6.08 -9.13 -1.52
C TRP A 6 -6.72 -10.26 -2.30
N ASN A 7 -5.93 -11.01 -3.08
CA ASN A 7 -6.45 -12.05 -3.97
C ASN A 7 -7.07 -13.24 -3.21
N ALA A 8 -6.66 -13.47 -1.96
CA ALA A 8 -7.14 -14.59 -1.15
C ALA A 8 -8.24 -14.16 -0.18
N PHE A 9 -8.14 -12.95 0.39
CA PHE A 9 -8.96 -12.55 1.54
C PHE A 9 -9.75 -11.26 1.32
N GLY A 10 -9.43 -10.46 0.30
CA GLY A 10 -10.05 -9.15 0.09
C GLY A 10 -10.06 -8.30 1.38
N CYS A 11 -11.24 -7.80 1.75
CA CYS A 11 -11.43 -7.02 2.97
C CYS A 11 -11.38 -7.84 4.29
N ALA A 12 -11.30 -9.17 4.25
CA ALA A 12 -11.20 -10.02 5.44
C ALA A 12 -9.78 -10.07 6.03
N VAL A 13 -9.03 -8.97 5.91
CA VAL A 13 -7.70 -8.80 6.50
C VAL A 13 -7.80 -8.36 7.96
N ASN A 14 -6.95 -8.93 8.81
CA ASN A 14 -6.81 -8.55 10.21
C ASN A 14 -5.37 -8.83 10.69
N GLU A 15 -5.05 -8.44 11.92
CA GLU A 15 -3.71 -8.59 12.51
C GLU A 15 -3.29 -10.05 12.65
N GLU A 16 -4.20 -10.93 13.05
CA GLU A 16 -3.93 -12.36 13.22
C GLU A 16 -3.48 -13.00 11.90
N LEU A 17 -4.22 -12.77 10.82
CA LEU A 17 -3.88 -13.27 9.48
C LEU A 17 -2.47 -12.86 9.04
N ILE A 18 -2.08 -11.61 9.29
CA ILE A 18 -0.76 -11.11 8.89
C ILE A 18 0.34 -11.71 9.77
N LYS A 19 0.08 -11.91 11.07
CA LYS A 19 1.00 -12.59 11.99
C LYS A 19 1.20 -14.05 11.61
N GLU A 20 0.12 -14.79 11.36
CA GLU A 20 0.18 -16.18 10.91
C GLU A 20 0.91 -16.31 9.57
N THR A 21 0.69 -15.36 8.65
CA THR A 21 1.42 -15.33 7.37
C THR A 21 2.92 -15.09 7.61
N ALA A 22 3.28 -14.19 8.53
CA ALA A 22 4.68 -13.94 8.87
C ALA A 22 5.36 -15.16 9.53
N ASP A 23 4.65 -15.86 10.41
CA ASP A 23 5.12 -17.13 10.99
C ASP A 23 5.32 -18.19 9.91
N PHE A 24 4.33 -18.37 9.03
CA PHE A 24 4.42 -19.30 7.91
C PHE A 24 5.62 -19.00 7.00
N PHE A 25 5.92 -17.74 6.72
CA PHE A 25 7.08 -17.36 5.92
C PHE A 25 8.41 -17.85 6.51
N VAL A 26 8.53 -17.83 7.84
CA VAL A 26 9.71 -18.31 8.55
C VAL A 26 9.72 -19.84 8.59
N GLU A 27 8.61 -20.45 9.02
CA GLU A 27 8.51 -21.90 9.24
C GLU A 27 8.64 -22.70 7.93
N SER A 28 8.09 -22.19 6.83
CA SER A 28 8.15 -22.84 5.52
C SER A 28 9.49 -22.65 4.79
N GLY A 29 10.38 -21.78 5.29
CA GLY A 29 11.62 -21.41 4.61
C GLY A 29 11.45 -20.43 3.44
N LEU A 30 10.24 -19.90 3.18
CA LEU A 30 10.01 -18.89 2.14
C LEU A 30 10.86 -17.63 2.35
N LYS A 31 11.07 -17.23 3.61
CA LYS A 31 11.96 -16.13 3.96
C LYS A 31 13.37 -16.36 3.41
N ASP A 32 13.91 -17.56 3.59
CA ASP A 32 15.27 -17.91 3.15
C ASP A 32 15.39 -17.97 1.62
N LEU A 33 14.26 -18.14 0.92
CA LEU A 33 14.15 -18.02 -0.53
C LEU A 33 13.96 -16.56 -1.02
N GLY A 34 13.96 -15.58 -0.11
CA GLY A 34 13.92 -14.14 -0.42
C GLY A 34 12.51 -13.52 -0.41
N TYR A 35 11.48 -14.25 0.03
CA TYR A 35 10.16 -13.69 0.26
C TYR A 35 10.13 -12.99 1.63
N THR A 36 10.19 -11.66 1.62
CA THR A 36 10.43 -10.85 2.82
C THR A 36 9.33 -9.85 3.12
N TYR A 37 8.46 -9.53 2.16
CA TYR A 37 7.37 -8.58 2.36
C TYR A 37 6.05 -9.31 2.65
N VAL A 38 5.35 -8.89 3.69
CA VAL A 38 3.98 -9.31 4.00
C VAL A 38 3.12 -8.05 3.94
N ASN A 39 2.28 -7.95 2.91
CA ASN A 39 1.58 -6.69 2.60
C ASN A 39 0.10 -6.77 2.96
N ILE A 40 -0.35 -5.74 3.68
CA ILE A 40 -1.76 -5.42 3.91
C ILE A 40 -2.27 -4.65 2.70
N ASP A 41 -3.35 -5.13 2.09
CA ASP A 41 -4.06 -4.44 1.01
C ASP A 41 -5.21 -3.58 1.56
N ASP A 42 -6.16 -3.19 0.71
CA ASP A 42 -7.28 -2.30 1.08
C ASP A 42 -8.13 -2.83 2.27
N CYS A 43 -9.01 -1.98 2.79
CA CYS A 43 -9.93 -2.25 3.90
C CYS A 43 -9.28 -2.40 5.29
N TRP A 44 -8.07 -1.88 5.49
CA TRP A 44 -7.38 -1.92 6.79
C TRP A 44 -7.76 -0.77 7.75
N ALA A 45 -8.22 0.35 7.19
CA ALA A 45 -8.56 1.57 7.91
C ALA A 45 -10.04 1.65 8.28
N LEU A 46 -10.42 2.59 9.15
CA LEU A 46 -11.78 3.08 9.27
C LEU A 46 -12.20 3.84 8.00
N ARG A 47 -13.51 3.98 7.79
CA ARG A 47 -14.07 4.70 6.62
C ARG A 47 -13.91 6.22 6.70
N GLU A 48 -13.57 6.74 7.86
CA GLU A 48 -13.38 8.17 8.11
C GLU A 48 -11.98 8.41 8.69
N ARG A 49 -11.40 9.55 8.34
CA ARG A 49 -10.16 10.04 8.97
C ARG A 49 -10.43 10.48 10.41
N GLY A 50 -9.38 10.49 11.21
CA GLY A 50 -9.42 11.09 12.54
C GLY A 50 -9.66 12.60 12.47
N ALA A 51 -10.04 13.21 13.59
CA ALA A 51 -10.23 14.66 13.69
C ALA A 51 -8.93 15.46 13.41
N ASP A 52 -7.77 14.81 13.50
CA ASP A 52 -6.46 15.34 13.16
C ASP A 52 -6.08 15.16 11.67
N GLY A 53 -7.02 14.65 10.85
CA GLY A 53 -6.82 14.40 9.42
C GLY A 53 -6.06 13.12 9.10
N LYS A 54 -5.66 12.31 10.10
CA LYS A 54 -4.88 11.08 9.86
C LYS A 54 -5.76 9.91 9.48
N LEU A 55 -5.16 8.97 8.74
CA LEU A 55 -5.73 7.63 8.58
C LEU A 55 -5.77 6.93 9.93
N VAL A 56 -6.91 6.31 10.23
CA VAL A 56 -7.11 5.56 11.47
C VAL A 56 -7.31 4.10 11.10
N ARG A 57 -6.49 3.22 11.66
CA ARG A 57 -6.66 1.76 11.51
C ARG A 57 -8.00 1.31 12.08
N ASP A 58 -8.56 0.23 11.57
CA ASP A 58 -9.76 -0.38 12.15
C ASP A 58 -9.45 -1.01 13.54
N PRO A 59 -10.12 -0.57 14.63
CA PRO A 59 -9.94 -1.04 16.01
C PRO A 59 -10.13 -2.55 16.17
N GLU A 60 -11.07 -3.12 15.42
CA GLU A 60 -11.47 -4.53 15.51
C GLU A 60 -10.52 -5.42 14.71
N LYS A 61 -10.06 -4.97 13.55
CA LYS A 61 -9.14 -5.74 12.70
C LYS A 61 -7.70 -5.77 13.24
N PHE A 62 -7.22 -4.67 13.79
CA PHE A 62 -5.80 -4.53 14.14
C PHE A 62 -5.53 -4.13 15.59
N PRO A 63 -6.07 -4.83 16.61
CA PRO A 63 -6.21 -4.35 17.99
C PRO A 63 -4.95 -3.74 18.61
N ASN A 64 -3.74 -4.15 18.19
CA ASN A 64 -2.47 -3.60 18.69
C ASN A 64 -1.88 -2.47 17.81
N GLY A 65 -2.66 -1.98 16.85
CA GLY A 65 -2.27 -0.99 15.85
C GLY A 65 -1.33 -1.52 14.78
N ILE A 66 -1.16 -0.76 13.71
CA ILE A 66 -0.24 -1.11 12.62
C ILE A 66 1.21 -1.14 13.11
N LYS A 67 1.59 -0.23 14.02
CA LYS A 67 2.94 -0.24 14.60
C LYS A 67 3.25 -1.55 15.33
N GLY A 68 2.34 -2.03 16.19
CA GLY A 68 2.52 -3.28 16.91
C GLY A 68 2.65 -4.48 15.96
N LEU A 69 1.90 -4.46 14.86
CA LEU A 69 2.04 -5.46 13.80
C LEU A 69 3.38 -5.34 13.05
N ALA A 70 3.84 -4.13 12.74
CA ALA A 70 5.14 -3.89 12.10
C ALA A 70 6.28 -4.41 12.98
N ASP A 71 6.28 -4.03 14.27
CA ASP A 71 7.28 -4.49 15.24
C ASP A 71 7.33 -6.03 15.31
N TYR A 72 6.16 -6.70 15.27
CA TYR A 72 6.08 -8.15 15.23
C TYR A 72 6.68 -8.73 13.94
N VAL A 73 6.28 -8.21 12.77
CA VAL A 73 6.77 -8.67 11.45
C VAL A 73 8.29 -8.46 11.34
N HIS A 74 8.80 -7.33 11.85
CA HIS A 74 10.23 -7.05 11.91
C HIS A 74 10.97 -8.00 12.83
N SER A 75 10.39 -8.41 13.96
CA SER A 75 10.99 -9.42 14.86
C SER A 75 11.22 -10.77 14.18
N LYS A 76 10.46 -11.08 13.12
CA LYS A 76 10.63 -12.26 12.27
C LYS A 76 11.66 -12.05 11.16
N GLY A 77 12.24 -10.86 11.06
CA GLY A 77 13.15 -10.45 9.98
C GLY A 77 12.45 -10.27 8.63
N LEU A 78 11.15 -9.95 8.66
CA LEU A 78 10.32 -9.65 7.50
C LEU A 78 10.02 -8.15 7.45
N LYS A 79 9.27 -7.72 6.44
CA LYS A 79 8.93 -6.32 6.13
C LYS A 79 7.42 -6.17 5.97
N LEU A 80 6.86 -5.10 6.52
CA LEU A 80 5.42 -4.85 6.47
C LEU A 80 5.09 -3.89 5.33
N GLY A 81 4.17 -4.29 4.46
CA GLY A 81 3.57 -3.39 3.48
C GLY A 81 2.17 -2.93 3.86
N ILE A 82 1.81 -1.74 3.38
CA ILE A 82 0.47 -1.17 3.52
C ILE A 82 -0.04 -0.68 2.15
N TYR A 83 -1.32 -0.35 2.12
CA TYR A 83 -2.03 0.13 0.95
C TYR A 83 -2.57 1.55 1.16
N GLY A 84 -2.45 2.37 0.12
CA GLY A 84 -3.10 3.67 -0.02
C GLY A 84 -3.50 3.93 -1.47
N ASP A 85 -4.09 5.09 -1.73
CA ASP A 85 -4.57 5.46 -3.06
C ASP A 85 -4.21 6.91 -3.39
N ALA A 86 -3.78 7.16 -4.64
CA ALA A 86 -3.57 8.48 -5.24
C ALA A 86 -4.89 9.20 -5.62
N GLY A 87 -5.93 9.01 -4.82
CA GLY A 87 -7.25 9.60 -4.97
C GLY A 87 -7.91 9.92 -3.63
N THR A 88 -9.14 10.43 -3.69
CA THR A 88 -9.89 10.83 -2.49
C THR A 88 -10.41 9.64 -1.69
N LYS A 89 -10.57 8.49 -2.36
CA LYS A 89 -10.93 7.21 -1.75
C LYS A 89 -10.10 6.09 -2.35
N THR A 90 -9.94 5.02 -1.59
CA THR A 90 -9.42 3.75 -2.10
C THR A 90 -10.42 3.06 -3.01
N CYS A 91 -9.98 2.04 -3.74
CA CYS A 91 -10.86 1.26 -4.60
C CYS A 91 -12.04 0.59 -3.85
N ALA A 92 -11.88 0.22 -2.57
CA ALA A 92 -12.98 -0.27 -1.71
C ALA A 92 -13.73 0.84 -0.96
N GLY A 93 -13.45 2.11 -1.25
CA GLY A 93 -14.16 3.27 -0.72
C GLY A 93 -13.76 3.68 0.71
N TYR A 94 -12.54 3.36 1.14
CA TYR A 94 -11.93 3.89 2.36
C TYR A 94 -11.22 5.23 2.05
N PRO A 95 -10.78 6.01 3.04
CA PRO A 95 -10.07 7.26 2.77
C PRO A 95 -8.80 7.04 1.93
N GLY A 96 -8.69 7.73 0.81
CA GLY A 96 -7.48 7.79 -0.01
C GLY A 96 -6.58 8.95 0.43
N SER A 97 -5.40 9.08 -0.19
CA SER A 97 -4.34 9.99 0.27
C SER A 97 -4.14 11.24 -0.58
N LEU A 98 -4.97 11.48 -1.60
CA LEU A 98 -4.88 12.70 -2.42
C LEU A 98 -5.03 13.96 -1.54
N GLY A 99 -4.03 14.84 -1.61
CA GLY A 99 -3.96 16.06 -0.78
C GLY A 99 -3.58 15.83 0.69
N HIS A 100 -3.32 14.57 1.09
CA HIS A 100 -2.92 14.17 2.44
C HIS A 100 -1.60 13.39 2.43
N GLU A 101 -0.80 13.52 1.36
CA GLU A 101 0.37 12.69 1.12
C GLU A 101 1.40 12.81 2.25
N GLN A 102 1.69 14.04 2.68
CA GLN A 102 2.67 14.30 3.73
C GLN A 102 2.28 13.69 5.09
N ILE A 103 1.02 13.87 5.49
CA ILE A 103 0.56 13.38 6.79
C ILE A 103 0.44 11.85 6.79
N ASP A 104 0.02 11.25 5.68
CA ASP A 104 -0.10 9.80 5.55
C ASP A 104 1.28 9.14 5.47
N ALA A 105 2.22 9.71 4.71
CA ALA A 105 3.60 9.24 4.66
C ALA A 105 4.27 9.25 6.05
N GLN A 106 4.11 10.35 6.80
CA GLN A 106 4.60 10.46 8.18
C GLN A 106 3.94 9.44 9.11
N THR A 107 2.66 9.15 8.90
CA THR A 107 1.92 8.17 9.69
C THR A 107 2.45 6.76 9.46
N TRP A 108 2.66 6.37 8.20
CA TRP A 108 3.21 5.05 7.85
C TRP A 108 4.67 4.90 8.29
N ALA A 109 5.49 5.94 8.14
CA ALA A 109 6.85 5.97 8.67
C ALA A 109 6.88 5.77 10.19
N ALA A 110 6.04 6.50 10.93
CA ALA A 110 5.95 6.38 12.38
C ALA A 110 5.45 5.00 12.84
N TRP A 111 4.67 4.31 12.01
CA TRP A 111 4.24 2.93 12.25
C TRP A 111 5.27 1.87 11.83
N GLY A 112 6.38 2.25 11.19
CA GLY A 112 7.41 1.30 10.76
C GLY A 112 7.02 0.50 9.52
N VAL A 113 6.18 1.04 8.64
CA VAL A 113 5.89 0.44 7.33
C VAL A 113 7.17 0.43 6.47
N ASP A 114 7.36 -0.61 5.66
CA ASP A 114 8.50 -0.77 4.73
C ASP A 114 8.09 -0.67 3.25
N TYR A 115 6.80 -0.73 2.94
CA TYR A 115 6.30 -0.81 1.57
C TYR A 115 4.94 -0.16 1.44
N LEU A 116 4.75 0.69 0.43
CA LEU A 116 3.46 1.27 0.06
C LEU A 116 3.04 0.79 -1.33
N LYS A 117 1.95 0.02 -1.39
CA LYS A 117 1.15 -0.12 -2.63
C LYS A 117 0.26 1.12 -2.74
N TYR A 118 0.38 1.85 -3.84
CA TYR A 118 -0.33 3.11 -4.02
C TYR A 118 -1.19 3.06 -5.28
N ASP A 119 -2.51 3.01 -5.11
CA ASP A 119 -3.46 2.75 -6.20
C ASP A 119 -3.91 4.05 -6.90
N ASN A 120 -4.90 3.95 -7.80
CA ASN A 120 -5.32 5.04 -8.68
C ASN A 120 -6.84 5.25 -8.75
N CYS A 121 -7.63 4.78 -7.79
CA CYS A 121 -9.08 4.96 -7.79
C CYS A 121 -9.47 6.36 -7.30
N TYR A 122 -10.66 6.86 -7.67
CA TYR A 122 -11.19 8.16 -7.20
C TYR A 122 -10.19 9.34 -7.29
N ASN A 123 -9.37 9.34 -8.35
CA ASN A 123 -8.16 10.13 -8.43
C ASN A 123 -8.33 11.58 -8.91
N GLU A 124 -9.57 11.97 -9.23
CA GLU A 124 -9.91 13.31 -9.78
C GLU A 124 -9.06 13.73 -10.98
N SER A 125 -8.51 12.75 -11.71
CA SER A 125 -7.55 12.99 -12.78
C SER A 125 -8.22 13.58 -14.02
N ASP A 126 -7.52 14.49 -14.70
CA ASP A 126 -7.90 14.97 -16.03
C ASP A 126 -7.52 13.98 -17.16
N GLY A 127 -6.92 12.83 -16.81
CA GLY A 127 -6.50 11.78 -17.73
C GLY A 127 -5.16 12.06 -18.42
N SER A 128 -4.51 13.18 -18.14
CA SER A 128 -3.19 13.53 -18.69
C SER A 128 -2.07 12.74 -18.02
N GLN A 129 -0.97 12.55 -18.77
CA GLN A 129 0.25 11.96 -18.20
C GLN A 129 0.88 12.90 -17.16
N GLU A 130 0.73 14.21 -17.32
CA GLU A 130 1.25 15.22 -16.39
C GLU A 130 0.56 15.13 -15.03
N ASP A 131 -0.77 15.01 -15.00
CA ASP A 131 -1.51 14.82 -13.75
C ASP A 131 -1.13 13.51 -13.04
N TYR A 132 -1.00 12.41 -13.80
CA TYR A 132 -0.52 11.15 -13.25
C TYR A 132 0.87 11.34 -12.61
N ILE A 133 1.84 11.89 -13.35
CA ILE A 133 3.19 12.13 -12.83
C ILE A 133 3.14 13.02 -11.58
N ARG A 134 2.32 14.07 -11.57
CA ARG A 134 2.16 14.99 -10.45
C ARG A 134 1.67 14.29 -9.19
N ARG A 135 0.56 13.52 -9.26
CA ARG A 135 -0.01 12.83 -8.08
C ARG A 135 0.93 11.78 -7.50
N TYR A 136 1.54 10.95 -8.34
CA TYR A 136 2.51 9.95 -7.85
C TYR A 136 3.83 10.57 -7.38
N THR A 137 4.24 11.70 -7.95
CA THR A 137 5.41 12.47 -7.48
C THR A 137 5.15 13.06 -6.09
N ALA A 138 3.96 13.58 -5.82
CA ALA A 138 3.62 14.14 -4.51
C ALA A 138 3.79 13.11 -3.38
N MET A 139 3.32 11.87 -3.58
CA MET A 139 3.50 10.81 -2.60
C MET A 139 4.96 10.32 -2.51
N ARG A 140 5.69 10.22 -3.63
CA ARG A 140 7.14 9.93 -3.59
C ARG A 140 7.87 10.93 -2.71
N ASP A 141 7.67 12.23 -2.96
CA ASP A 141 8.36 13.29 -2.24
C ASP A 141 7.95 13.34 -0.76
N ALA A 142 6.70 13.00 -0.45
CA ALA A 142 6.21 12.87 0.93
C ALA A 142 6.89 11.70 1.67
N LEU A 143 7.07 10.54 1.02
CA LEU A 143 7.78 9.40 1.60
C LEU A 143 9.26 9.73 1.85
N ASP A 144 9.93 10.39 0.90
CA ASP A 144 11.32 10.82 1.06
C ASP A 144 11.49 11.79 2.24
N GLN A 145 10.52 12.68 2.45
CA GLN A 145 10.52 13.65 3.56
C GLN A 145 10.12 13.07 4.92
N ALA A 146 9.22 12.08 4.95
CA ALA A 146 8.74 11.47 6.18
C ALA A 146 9.86 10.72 6.93
N GLY A 147 10.88 10.27 6.20
CA GLY A 147 11.96 9.44 6.74
C GLY A 147 11.51 8.00 6.92
N GLY A 148 12.41 7.05 6.66
CA GLY A 148 12.09 5.62 6.64
C GLY A 148 12.20 5.05 5.23
N ASN A 149 12.78 3.85 5.11
CA ASN A 149 13.02 3.20 3.82
C ASN A 149 11.74 2.51 3.33
N ILE A 150 10.73 3.29 2.94
CA ILE A 150 9.46 2.78 2.40
C ILE A 150 9.60 2.57 0.88
N VAL A 151 9.52 1.32 0.43
CA VAL A 151 9.46 0.99 -0.99
C VAL A 151 8.15 1.52 -1.57
N TYR A 152 8.25 2.28 -2.65
CA TYR A 152 7.08 2.87 -3.32
C TYR A 152 6.67 2.05 -4.55
N SER A 153 5.43 1.55 -4.55
CA SER A 153 4.86 0.74 -5.63
C SER A 153 3.61 1.39 -6.23
N PRO A 154 3.77 2.30 -7.21
CA PRO A 154 2.66 2.85 -8.00
C PRO A 154 2.06 1.77 -8.94
N PRO A 155 0.84 1.97 -9.48
CA PRO A 155 0.18 0.99 -10.30
C PRO A 155 0.73 1.03 -11.73
N CYS A 156 0.85 -0.15 -12.35
CA CYS A 156 1.33 -0.30 -13.73
C CYS A 156 0.36 0.25 -14.80
N THR A 157 -0.73 0.92 -14.41
CA THR A 157 -1.82 1.39 -15.29
C THR A 157 -1.64 2.84 -15.74
N GLY A 158 -0.42 3.38 -15.67
CA GLY A 158 -0.09 4.57 -16.45
C GLY A 158 -0.49 4.33 -17.90
N SER A 159 -1.36 5.19 -18.44
CA SER A 159 -1.75 5.21 -19.84
C SER A 159 -0.54 5.56 -20.69
N ALA A 160 0.40 4.63 -20.84
CA ALA A 160 1.36 4.67 -21.92
C ALA A 160 0.53 4.83 -23.20
N PRO A 161 0.82 5.83 -24.06
CA PRO A 161 0.07 6.02 -25.29
C PRO A 161 0.03 4.68 -26.00
N ARG A 162 -1.18 4.16 -26.23
CA ARG A 162 -1.38 2.89 -26.94
C ARG A 162 -0.62 3.01 -28.25
N ARG A 163 0.54 2.34 -28.37
CA ARG A 163 1.20 2.22 -29.68
C ARG A 163 0.15 1.68 -30.63
N PRO A 164 -0.09 2.30 -31.80
CA PRO A 164 -1.07 1.79 -32.74
C PRO A 164 -0.78 0.32 -33.00
N ARG A 165 -1.79 -0.53 -32.80
CA ARG A 165 -1.67 -1.98 -33.02
C ARG A 165 -1.11 -2.17 -34.44
N ARG A 166 0.14 -2.60 -34.57
CA ARG A 166 0.68 -3.00 -35.86
C ARG A 166 -0.14 -4.21 -36.31
N ARG A 167 -1.02 -3.99 -37.28
CA ARG A 167 -1.78 -5.04 -37.95
C ARG A 167 -0.75 -5.98 -38.58
N TRP A 168 -0.62 -7.18 -38.04
CA TRP A 168 0.18 -8.23 -38.67
C TRP A 168 -0.45 -8.52 -40.04
N ARG A 169 0.27 -8.24 -41.12
CA ARG A 169 -0.09 -8.66 -42.47
C ARG A 169 0.74 -9.90 -42.78
N PRO A 170 0.14 -11.10 -42.88
CA PRO A 170 0.85 -12.24 -43.42
C PRO A 170 1.27 -11.94 -44.87
N ARG A 171 2.46 -12.42 -45.23
CA ARG A 171 2.91 -12.49 -46.62
C ARG A 171 2.30 -13.71 -47.29
#